data_AF-A0AAD6NZT0-F1
#
_entry.id   AF-A0AAD6NZT0-F1
#
_cell.length_a   1.000
_cell.length_b   1.000
_cell.length_c   1.000
_cell.angle_alpha   90.00
_cell.angle_beta   90.00
_cell.angle_gamma   90.00
#
_symmetry.space_group_name_H-M   'P 1'
#
loop_
_entity.id
_entity.type
_entity.pdbx_description
1 polymer ?
#
loop_
_entity_poly.entity_id
_entity_poly.type
_entity_poly.pdbx_seq_one_letter_code
_entity_poly.pdbx_strand_id
1 'polypeptide(L)'
;MKRARDVRDQLEGLLERVEIELSSNPNDLDVIKKSITSGFFPHSARLQKNGSYRTVKHPQTVNIHPSSGLSQVLPRWVIYHELVLTTKEYMRQVTELKPDWLVEIAPHYYQMKDVEDPGSKKMPRGQGLASSQLGS
;
A
#
# COMPACT_ATOMS: atom_id res chain seq x y z
N MET A 1 -2.88 13.24 -21.90
CA MET A 1 -1.70 13.60 -21.07
C MET A 1 -1.32 15.09 -21.08
N LYS A 2 -1.92 15.98 -21.90
CA LYS A 2 -1.57 17.42 -21.91
C LYS A 2 -1.76 18.09 -20.55
N ARG A 3 -2.95 18.00 -19.97
CA ARG A 3 -3.27 18.59 -18.65
C ARG A 3 -2.32 18.15 -17.52
N ALA A 4 -1.90 16.88 -17.52
CA ALA A 4 -0.96 16.38 -16.50
C ALA A 4 0.43 17.02 -16.62
N ARG A 5 0.90 17.28 -17.86
CA ARG A 5 2.14 18.03 -18.08
C ARG A 5 2.00 19.48 -17.63
N ASP A 6 0.91 20.14 -18.03
CA ASP A 6 0.66 21.52 -17.65
C ASP A 6 0.64 21.70 -16.11
N VAL A 7 0.01 20.76 -15.38
CA VAL A 7 0.00 20.77 -13.90
C VAL A 7 1.38 20.47 -13.31
N ARG A 8 2.15 19.55 -13.89
CA ARG A 8 3.53 19.29 -13.45
C ARG A 8 4.38 20.55 -13.58
N ASP A 9 4.33 21.21 -14.74
CA ASP A 9 5.13 22.40 -15.02
C ASP A 9 4.76 23.56 -14.07
N GLN A 10 3.47 23.67 -13.70
CA GLN A 10 3.02 24.59 -12.66
C GLN A 10 3.60 24.27 -11.28
N LEU A 11 3.60 23.00 -10.87
CA LEU A 11 4.16 22.58 -9.59
C LEU A 11 5.68 22.79 -9.54
N GLU A 12 6.38 22.49 -10.63
CA GLU A 12 7.82 22.71 -10.78
C GLU A 12 8.18 24.18 -10.56
N GLY A 13 7.49 25.12 -11.21
CA GLY A 13 7.71 26.55 -10.98
C GLY A 13 7.33 27.02 -9.57
N LEU A 14 6.45 26.32 -8.85
CA LEU A 14 6.17 26.63 -7.44
C LEU A 14 7.29 26.15 -6.52
N LEU A 15 7.86 24.96 -6.78
CA LEU A 15 8.99 24.43 -6.00
C LEU A 15 10.21 25.36 -6.06
N GLU A 16 10.52 25.91 -7.24
CA GLU A 16 11.59 26.89 -7.40
C GLU A 16 11.38 28.13 -6.52
N ARG A 17 10.13 28.65 -6.45
CA ARG A 17 9.82 29.84 -5.64
C ARG A 17 9.94 29.62 -4.14
N VAL A 18 9.80 28.38 -3.68
CA VAL A 18 9.94 28.00 -2.27
C VAL A 18 11.28 27.30 -1.99
N GLU A 19 12.22 27.38 -2.92
CA GLU A 19 13.58 26.85 -2.80
C GLU A 19 13.65 25.35 -2.49
N ILE A 20 12.70 24.57 -3.02
CA ILE A 20 12.73 23.10 -2.93
C ILE A 20 13.44 22.55 -4.17
N GLU A 21 14.57 21.89 -3.96
CA GLU A 21 15.33 21.24 -5.04
C GLU A 21 14.58 20.05 -5.64
N LEU A 22 14.58 20.00 -6.97
CA LEU A 22 14.13 18.82 -7.70
C LEU A 22 15.17 17.70 -7.55
N SER A 23 14.77 16.62 -6.89
CA SER A 23 15.57 15.41 -6.75
C SER A 23 14.89 14.22 -7.42
N SER A 24 15.69 13.29 -7.94
CA SER A 24 15.19 12.03 -8.49
C SER A 24 16.10 10.88 -8.12
N ASN A 25 15.52 9.72 -7.83
CA ASN A 25 16.24 8.48 -7.61
C ASN A 25 15.54 7.35 -8.39
N PRO A 26 16.00 7.01 -9.60
CA PRO A 26 15.30 6.05 -10.47
C PRO A 26 15.36 4.61 -9.96
N ASN A 27 16.27 4.30 -9.02
CA ASN A 27 16.51 2.95 -8.54
C ASN A 27 15.81 2.65 -7.21
N ASP A 28 15.14 3.64 -6.62
CA ASP A 28 14.52 3.52 -5.30
C ASP A 28 13.02 3.81 -5.36
N LEU A 29 12.25 2.73 -5.58
CA LEU A 29 10.79 2.79 -5.54
C LEU A 29 10.25 2.97 -4.12
N ASP A 30 11.02 2.63 -3.08
CA ASP A 30 10.59 2.76 -1.70
C ASP A 30 10.50 4.23 -1.30
N VAL A 31 11.42 5.08 -1.77
CA VAL A 31 11.32 6.55 -1.58
C VAL A 31 10.02 7.10 -2.15
N ILE A 32 9.64 6.69 -3.37
CA ILE A 32 8.37 7.11 -4.00
C ILE A 32 7.18 6.65 -3.16
N LYS A 33 7.17 5.38 -2.73
CA LYS A 33 6.08 4.83 -1.91
C LYS A 33 6.01 5.49 -0.53
N LYS A 34 7.15 5.82 0.09
CA LYS A 34 7.23 6.58 1.36
C LYS A 34 6.66 7.99 1.19
N SER A 35 6.97 8.69 0.11
CA SER A 35 6.40 10.01 -0.20
C SER A 35 4.88 9.96 -0.41
N ILE A 36 4.36 8.90 -1.04
CA ILE A 36 2.91 8.68 -1.11
C ILE A 36 2.36 8.42 0.30
N THR A 37 3.05 7.60 1.09
CA THR A 37 2.67 7.27 2.46
C THR A 37 2.59 8.51 3.35
N SER A 38 3.49 9.49 3.20
CA SER A 38 3.43 10.74 3.99
C SER A 38 2.19 11.59 3.72
N GLY A 39 1.64 11.55 2.50
CA GLY A 39 0.38 12.23 2.19
C GLY A 39 -0.86 11.40 2.52
N PHE A 40 -0.77 10.07 2.44
CA PHE A 40 -1.92 9.16 2.49
C PHE A 40 -1.87 8.16 3.66
N PHE A 41 -1.07 8.40 4.68
CA PHE A 41 -0.94 7.49 5.83
C PHE A 41 -2.28 7.07 6.45
N PRO A 42 -3.34 7.92 6.57
CA PRO A 42 -4.63 7.49 7.12
C PRO A 42 -5.34 6.46 6.24
N HIS A 43 -5.04 6.43 4.93
CA HIS A 43 -5.65 5.56 3.92
C HIS A 43 -4.89 4.23 3.80
N SER A 44 -4.57 3.62 4.94
CA SER A 44 -3.90 2.33 5.00
C SER A 44 -4.88 1.19 5.28
N ALA A 45 -4.64 0.04 4.64
CA ALA A 45 -5.45 -1.16 4.83
C ALA A 45 -4.61 -2.44 4.80
N ARG A 46 -5.12 -3.46 5.48
CA ARG A 46 -4.47 -4.77 5.64
C ARG A 46 -5.35 -5.91 5.16
N LEU A 47 -4.73 -6.83 4.41
CA LEU A 47 -5.38 -8.04 3.91
C LEU A 47 -5.85 -8.94 5.07
N GLN A 48 -7.09 -9.40 4.98
CA GLN A 48 -7.73 -10.34 5.89
C GLN A 48 -7.70 -11.75 5.30
N LYS A 49 -7.96 -12.77 6.13
CA LYS A 49 -7.92 -14.19 5.72
C LYS A 49 -8.95 -14.56 4.65
N ASN A 50 -10.04 -13.81 4.57
CA ASN A 50 -11.13 -14.01 3.61
C ASN A 50 -10.87 -13.28 2.27
N GLY A 51 -9.70 -12.67 2.08
CA GLY A 51 -9.34 -11.93 0.86
C GLY A 51 -9.82 -10.48 0.81
N SER A 52 -10.64 -10.02 1.77
CA SER A 52 -10.97 -8.59 1.88
C SER A 52 -9.86 -7.83 2.61
N TYR A 53 -9.89 -6.51 2.56
CA TYR A 53 -9.01 -5.65 3.32
C TYR A 53 -9.77 -5.02 4.49
N ARG A 54 -9.03 -4.67 5.55
CA ARG A 54 -9.53 -3.90 6.68
C ARG A 54 -8.65 -2.68 6.87
N THR A 55 -9.24 -1.49 6.86
CA THR A 55 -8.53 -0.24 7.16
C THR A 55 -7.97 -0.26 8.59
N VAL A 56 -6.84 0.43 8.82
CA VAL A 56 -6.06 0.27 10.06
C VAL A 56 -6.71 0.97 11.26
N LYS A 57 -7.02 2.27 11.15
CA LYS A 57 -7.53 3.06 12.28
C LYS A 57 -9.05 3.11 12.42
N HIS A 58 -9.78 3.12 11.31
CA HIS A 58 -11.23 3.19 11.28
C HIS A 58 -11.79 1.93 10.64
N PRO A 59 -11.89 0.81 11.39
CA PRO A 59 -11.94 -0.50 10.78
C PRO A 59 -13.17 -0.70 9.91
N GLN A 60 -12.95 -0.68 8.59
CA GLN A 60 -13.94 -0.82 7.55
C GLN A 60 -13.48 -1.93 6.61
N THR A 61 -14.42 -2.79 6.22
CA THR A 61 -14.15 -3.83 5.23
C THR A 61 -14.19 -3.21 3.83
N VAL A 62 -13.07 -3.28 3.14
CA VAL A 62 -12.87 -2.71 1.81
C VAL A 62 -12.21 -3.76 0.90
N ASN A 63 -12.28 -3.58 -0.42
CA ASN A 63 -11.67 -4.50 -1.37
C ASN A 63 -10.84 -3.72 -2.39
N ILE A 64 -9.79 -4.32 -2.96
CA ILE A 64 -9.11 -3.70 -4.10
C ILE A 64 -10.08 -3.70 -5.30
N HIS A 65 -10.23 -2.56 -5.96
CA HIS A 65 -11.09 -2.48 -7.15
C HIS A 65 -10.61 -3.45 -8.24
N PRO A 66 -11.50 -4.19 -8.94
CA PRO A 66 -11.11 -5.21 -9.92
C PRO A 66 -10.24 -4.68 -11.07
N SER A 67 -10.37 -3.41 -11.43
CA SER A 67 -9.55 -2.78 -12.47
C SER A 67 -8.11 -2.46 -12.04
N SER A 68 -7.77 -2.65 -10.77
CA SER A 68 -6.41 -2.44 -10.27
C SER A 68 -5.51 -3.60 -10.70
N GLY A 69 -4.26 -3.30 -11.06
CA GLY A 69 -3.23 -4.32 -11.32
C GLY A 69 -2.90 -5.17 -10.09
N LEU A 70 -3.24 -4.71 -8.87
CA LEU A 70 -3.01 -5.44 -7.63
C LEU A 70 -4.18 -6.35 -7.22
N SER A 71 -5.26 -6.40 -8.01
CA SER A 71 -6.45 -7.22 -7.70
C SER A 71 -6.15 -8.72 -7.62
N GLN A 72 -5.11 -9.18 -8.32
CA GLN A 72 -4.67 -10.59 -8.31
C GLN A 72 -3.50 -10.86 -7.37
N VAL A 73 -2.64 -9.86 -7.12
CA VAL A 73 -1.44 -10.01 -6.27
C VAL A 73 -1.80 -10.01 -4.79
N LEU A 74 -2.81 -9.19 -4.41
CA LEU A 74 -3.28 -9.02 -3.04
C LEU A 74 -2.14 -8.79 -2.01
N PRO A 75 -1.38 -7.67 -2.10
CA PRO A 75 -0.32 -7.38 -1.14
C PRO A 75 -0.86 -7.31 0.29
N ARG A 76 -0.05 -7.73 1.27
CA ARG A 76 -0.48 -7.85 2.67
C ARG A 76 -0.95 -6.51 3.26
N TRP A 77 -0.27 -5.43 2.89
CA TRP A 77 -0.52 -4.07 3.34
C TRP A 77 -0.54 -3.15 2.13
N VAL A 78 -1.47 -2.20 2.14
CA VAL A 78 -1.65 -1.27 1.03
C VAL A 78 -1.98 0.13 1.53
N ILE A 79 -1.64 1.11 0.70
CA ILE A 79 -2.23 2.45 0.72
C ILE A 79 -3.13 2.62 -0.50
N TYR A 80 -4.20 3.39 -0.34
CA TYR A 80 -5.14 3.74 -1.40
C TYR A 80 -5.38 5.25 -1.49
N HIS A 81 -5.75 5.73 -2.67
CA HIS A 81 -6.09 7.15 -2.86
C HIS A 81 -7.52 7.44 -2.38
N GLU A 82 -8.48 6.65 -2.83
CA GLU A 82 -9.91 6.86 -2.58
C GLU A 82 -10.66 5.55 -2.35
N LEU A 83 -11.83 5.67 -1.70
CA LEU A 83 -12.84 4.63 -1.61
C LEU A 83 -14.00 4.97 -2.54
N VAL A 84 -14.49 3.97 -3.27
CA VAL A 84 -15.66 4.09 -4.13
C VAL A 84 -16.67 3.03 -3.74
N LEU A 85 -17.82 3.50 -3.26
CA LEU A 85 -18.96 2.65 -2.92
C LEU A 85 -19.76 2.31 -4.18
N THR A 86 -19.88 1.02 -4.47
CA THR A 86 -20.78 0.51 -5.52
C THR A 86 -21.64 -0.62 -4.95
N THR A 87 -21.34 -1.88 -5.29
CA THR A 87 -21.89 -3.07 -4.64
C THR A 87 -21.15 -3.42 -3.36
N LYS A 88 -19.87 -3.06 -3.30
CA LYS A 88 -18.99 -3.13 -2.12
C LYS A 88 -18.16 -1.85 -2.09
N GLU A 89 -17.53 -1.59 -0.96
CA GLU A 89 -16.54 -0.53 -0.83
C GLU A 89 -15.24 -0.97 -1.52
N TYR A 90 -14.79 -0.20 -2.52
CA TYR A 90 -13.59 -0.51 -3.28
C TYR A 90 -12.51 0.58 -3.17
N MET A 91 -11.28 0.16 -2.89
CA MET A 91 -10.09 1.00 -2.94
C MET A 91 -9.62 1.19 -4.39
N ARG A 92 -9.34 2.44 -4.78
CA ARG A 92 -8.72 2.78 -6.08
C ARG A 92 -7.34 3.41 -5.91
N GLN A 93 -6.52 3.28 -6.96
CA GLN A 93 -5.12 3.72 -7.01
C GLN A 93 -4.34 3.21 -5.79
N VAL A 94 -4.13 1.89 -5.80
CA VAL A 94 -3.58 1.15 -4.67
C VAL A 94 -2.09 0.89 -4.92
N THR A 95 -1.28 1.01 -3.86
CA THR A 95 0.13 0.60 -3.86
C THR A 95 0.44 -0.23 -2.62
N GLU A 96 1.43 -1.11 -2.72
CA GLU A 96 1.94 -1.87 -1.58
C GLU A 96 2.60 -0.94 -0.55
N LEU A 97 2.38 -1.24 0.72
CA LEU A 97 2.89 -0.50 1.86
C LEU A 97 3.76 -1.42 2.73
N LYS A 98 4.90 -0.92 3.24
CA LYS A 98 5.56 -1.57 4.37
C LYS A 98 4.98 -0.98 5.67
N PRO A 99 4.50 -1.83 6.61
CA PRO A 99 3.81 -1.35 7.82
C PRO A 99 4.67 -0.42 8.68
N ASP A 100 5.98 -0.67 8.79
CA ASP A 100 6.89 0.12 9.60
C ASP A 100 6.94 1.60 9.18
N TRP A 101 6.70 1.88 7.90
CA TRP A 101 6.66 3.25 7.39
C TRP A 101 5.54 4.07 8.02
N LEU A 102 4.43 3.46 8.42
CA LEU A 102 3.33 4.18 9.08
C LEU A 102 3.76 4.74 10.44
N VAL A 103 4.53 3.96 11.20
CA VAL A 103 5.04 4.37 12.51
C VAL A 103 6.20 5.36 12.35
N GLU A 104 7.07 5.16 11.35
CA GLU A 104 8.16 6.09 11.00
C GLU A 104 7.62 7.47 10.60
N ILE A 105 6.63 7.52 9.70
CA ILE A 105 6.14 8.74 9.05
C ILE A 105 5.10 9.48 9.90
N ALA A 106 4.21 8.74 10.57
CA ALA A 106 3.13 9.32 11.35
C ALA A 106 3.07 8.72 12.76
N PRO A 107 4.11 8.88 13.60
CA PRO A 107 4.17 8.31 14.94
C PRO A 107 3.10 8.89 15.89
N HIS A 108 2.59 10.09 15.59
CA HIS A 108 1.48 10.71 16.31
C HIS A 108 0.14 10.02 16.02
N TYR A 109 0.03 9.32 14.90
CA TYR A 109 -1.17 8.64 14.46
C TYR A 109 -1.07 7.13 14.67
N TYR A 110 0.05 6.49 14.31
CA TYR A 110 0.28 5.05 14.43
C TYR A 110 1.21 4.66 15.58
N GLN A 111 0.90 3.54 16.23
CA GLN A 111 1.72 2.87 17.23
C GLN A 111 2.11 1.48 16.74
N MET A 112 3.16 0.88 17.31
CA MET A 112 3.63 -0.47 16.92
C MET A 112 2.51 -1.52 16.97
N LYS A 113 1.62 -1.45 17.97
CA LYS A 113 0.46 -2.35 18.08
C LYS A 113 -0.51 -2.28 16.90
N ASP A 114 -0.57 -1.15 16.19
CA ASP A 114 -1.47 -0.96 15.04
C ASP A 114 -0.93 -1.67 13.79
N VAL A 115 0.39 -1.86 13.73
CA VAL A 115 1.11 -2.45 12.60
C VAL A 115 1.59 -3.87 12.87
N GLU A 116 1.41 -4.37 14.10
CA GLU A 116 1.65 -5.77 14.44
C GLU A 116 0.74 -6.71 13.64
N ASP A 117 1.36 -7.68 12.94
CA ASP A 117 0.61 -8.71 12.24
C ASP A 117 0.40 -9.96 13.13
N PRO A 118 -0.78 -10.20 13.71
CA PRO A 118 -1.08 -11.46 14.39
C PRO A 118 -0.92 -12.71 13.52
N GLY A 119 -0.87 -12.58 12.18
CA GLY A 119 -0.63 -13.68 11.25
C GLY A 119 0.83 -14.16 11.16
N SER A 120 1.81 -13.32 11.51
CA SER A 120 3.24 -13.71 11.45
C SER A 120 3.63 -14.68 12.56
N LYS A 121 2.91 -14.68 13.70
CA LYS A 121 3.15 -15.57 14.84
C LYS A 121 2.65 -17.00 14.66
N LYS A 122 1.98 -17.34 13.55
CA LYS A 122 1.50 -18.71 13.25
C LYS A 122 1.64 -19.03 11.76
N MET A 123 2.85 -19.36 11.32
CA MET A 123 3.03 -20.20 10.13
C MET A 123 3.46 -21.59 10.61
N PRO A 124 2.60 -22.63 10.52
CA PRO A 124 3.07 -24.00 10.60
C PRO A 124 4.04 -24.21 9.43
N ARG A 125 5.22 -24.75 9.72
CA ARG A 125 6.17 -25.18 8.69
C ARG A 125 5.43 -26.12 7.73
N GLY A 126 5.21 -25.66 6.49
CA GLY A 126 4.61 -26.49 5.45
C GLY A 126 5.47 -27.72 5.23
N GLN A 127 4.83 -28.89 5.26
CA GLN A 127 5.39 -30.19 4.92
C GLN A 127 6.23 -30.10 3.64
N GLY A 128 7.46 -30.60 3.72
CA GLY A 128 8.23 -30.91 2.53
C GLY A 128 7.46 -31.90 1.67
N LEU A 129 7.30 -31.56 0.38
CA LEU A 129 6.90 -32.52 -0.63
C LEU A 129 8.02 -33.57 -0.72
N ALA A 130 7.86 -34.64 0.05
CA ALA A 130 8.58 -35.88 -0.19
C ALA A 130 8.21 -36.34 -1.61
N SER A 131 9.20 -36.39 -2.47
CA SER A 131 9.15 -37.05 -3.76
C SER A 131 8.89 -38.54 -3.54
N SER A 132 7.62 -38.96 -3.61
CA SER A 132 7.23 -40.36 -3.71
C SER A 132 6.73 -40.67 -5.13
N GLN A 133 7.62 -41.32 -5.87
CA GLN A 133 7.37 -42.45 -6.76
C GLN A 133 6.54 -42.25 -8.04
N LEU A 134 7.21 -42.49 -9.17
CA LEU A 134 6.69 -43.35 -10.24
C LEU A 134 7.81 -44.32 -10.61
N GLY A 135 7.66 -45.57 -10.20
CA GLY A 135 8.46 -46.68 -10.68
C GLY A 135 7.90 -47.26 -11.98
N SER A 136 8.78 -47.86 -12.76
CA SER A 136 8.66 -49.15 -13.49
C SER A 136 10.02 -49.46 -14.09
#